data_AF-A0A4D4MCV1-F1
#
_entry.id   AF-A0A4D4MCV1-F1
#
_cell.length_a   1.000
_cell.length_b   1.000
_cell.length_c   1.000
_cell.angle_alpha   90.00
_cell.angle_beta   90.00
_cell.angle_gamma   90.00
#
_symmetry.space_group_name_H-M   'P 1'
#
loop_
_entity.id
_entity.type
_entity.pdbx_description
1 polymer ?
#
loop_
_entity_poly.entity_id
_entity_poly.type
_entity_poly.pdbx_seq_one_letter_code
_entity_poly.pdbx_strand_id
1 'polypeptide(L)'
;MHGDFSNITFSPDRSYSTVFDLQGRVGLDANRNEQTAILLHYLRTAMADLVGPYAGPATSLGFEISDIGTGGFSIGAGRYYVDGILVENPAKVTYAEQPHAYIDLDDADRLPSGSYVVYLKVWERHVTEVEDPSLHEPALGLHQPDSASRAQVVWQVRALPLKSRQNPVHRIAAEHAPDRGTGVLDVRTSRDDSSADDPCTASPDASYTGENQLYRVEIRRGGTAADGATFAWSRDNGSVIHPVRPLGGTKMRLTSPARDRHTALEPGHWVEVVDDAISLRRDLGLPAGAPPLHRIDDIDPDTLTVILATTPDPPVSPDRHPYLRRWDHTPSTPTRAARSRSRKAPGSPWNTASKSTSSPPRHGSRPTSTAAATTGPSPPAGLSARPSGRIRVGVGRMGCGITWRRWRWWRGAR
;
A
#
# COMPACT_ATOMS: atom_id res chain seq x y z
N MET A 1 6.51 -1.17 -3.38
CA MET A 1 6.96 -0.14 -4.34
C MET A 1 6.51 1.22 -3.86
N HIS A 2 7.44 2.11 -3.59
CA HIS A 2 7.26 3.41 -2.93
C HIS A 2 8.03 4.48 -3.71
N GLY A 3 7.70 4.63 -4.99
CA GLY A 3 8.24 5.68 -5.87
C GLY A 3 7.12 6.57 -6.35
N ASP A 4 7.38 7.85 -6.56
CA ASP A 4 6.42 8.70 -7.27
C ASP A 4 6.44 8.30 -8.75
N PHE A 5 5.30 7.81 -9.25
CA PHE A 5 5.20 7.20 -10.56
C PHE A 5 4.05 7.83 -11.34
N SER A 6 4.35 8.37 -12.52
CA SER A 6 3.31 8.76 -13.47
C SER A 6 2.43 7.57 -13.85
N ASN A 7 1.13 7.87 -14.00
CA ASN A 7 0.03 6.91 -14.09
C ASN A 7 0.33 5.67 -14.95
N ILE A 8 0.13 4.48 -14.38
CA ILE A 8 0.19 3.20 -15.09
C ILE A 8 -1.24 2.89 -15.58
N THR A 9 -1.55 3.31 -16.80
CA THR A 9 -2.90 3.25 -17.40
C THR A 9 -3.29 1.89 -17.99
N PHE A 10 -2.38 0.92 -17.98
CA PHE A 10 -2.60 -0.43 -18.49
C PHE A 10 -3.79 -1.13 -17.80
N SER A 11 -4.72 -1.66 -18.60
CA SER A 11 -5.88 -2.40 -18.13
C SER A 11 -6.14 -3.60 -19.06
N PRO A 12 -6.02 -4.86 -18.58
CA PRO A 12 -6.02 -6.05 -19.45
C PRO A 12 -7.36 -6.30 -20.16
N ASP A 13 -8.47 -5.85 -19.58
CA ASP A 13 -9.81 -5.89 -20.18
C ASP A 13 -9.89 -5.09 -21.49
N ARG A 14 -9.05 -4.06 -21.68
CA ARG A 14 -9.00 -3.25 -22.91
C ARG A 14 -8.28 -3.94 -24.07
N SER A 15 -7.53 -5.02 -23.81
CA SER A 15 -6.82 -5.82 -24.83
C SER A 15 -5.88 -5.01 -25.75
N TYR A 16 -5.29 -3.91 -25.25
CA TYR A 16 -4.32 -3.12 -25.99
C TYR A 16 -2.98 -3.87 -26.11
N SER A 17 -2.43 -3.95 -27.33
CA SER A 17 -1.18 -4.66 -27.62
C SER A 17 0.05 -3.75 -27.73
N THR A 18 -0.13 -2.45 -27.90
CA THR A 18 0.96 -1.46 -28.02
C THR A 18 0.45 -0.03 -27.80
N VAL A 19 1.34 0.89 -27.43
CA VAL A 19 1.08 2.34 -27.39
C VAL A 19 1.86 3.00 -28.52
N PHE A 20 1.19 3.84 -29.31
CA PHE A 20 1.82 4.63 -30.39
C PHE A 20 1.98 6.09 -29.98
N ASP A 21 3.21 6.59 -29.96
CA ASP A 21 3.46 8.03 -29.91
C ASP A 21 3.01 8.70 -31.23
N LEU A 22 2.23 9.78 -31.10
CA LEU A 22 1.63 10.47 -32.24
C LEU A 22 2.53 11.63 -32.71
N GLN A 23 2.82 11.68 -34.01
CA GLN A 23 3.70 12.69 -34.60
C GLN A 23 3.29 14.12 -34.21
N GLY A 24 4.25 14.91 -33.71
CA GLY A 24 4.04 16.30 -33.32
C GLY A 24 3.30 16.48 -31.98
N ARG A 25 3.07 15.43 -31.19
CA ARG A 25 2.51 15.53 -29.83
C ARG A 25 3.58 15.36 -28.76
N VAL A 26 3.26 15.81 -27.55
CA VAL A 26 4.09 15.61 -26.36
C VAL A 26 4.05 14.14 -25.96
N GLY A 27 5.22 13.50 -25.85
CA GLY A 27 5.35 12.16 -25.29
C GLY A 27 5.24 12.19 -23.77
N LEU A 28 4.53 11.22 -23.19
CA LEU A 28 4.37 11.08 -21.74
C LEU A 28 5.12 9.83 -21.24
N ASP A 29 5.68 9.91 -20.06
CA ASP A 29 6.24 8.77 -19.31
C ASP A 29 5.16 7.71 -19.00
N ALA A 30 3.93 8.13 -18.70
CA ALA A 30 2.76 7.26 -18.60
C ALA A 30 2.57 6.33 -19.82
N ASN A 31 2.78 6.83 -21.05
CA ASN A 31 2.71 6.02 -22.28
C ASN A 31 3.77 4.91 -22.27
N ARG A 32 4.98 5.22 -21.80
CA ARG A 32 6.11 4.29 -21.71
C ARG A 32 5.89 3.25 -20.61
N ASN A 33 5.29 3.67 -19.50
CA ASN A 33 4.88 2.78 -18.40
C ASN A 33 3.80 1.80 -18.87
N GLU A 34 2.75 2.28 -19.57
CA GLU A 34 1.71 1.43 -20.14
C GLU A 34 2.26 0.46 -21.20
N GLN A 35 3.09 0.90 -22.15
CA GLN A 35 3.72 0.00 -23.13
C GLN A 35 4.58 -1.08 -22.45
N THR A 36 5.28 -0.75 -21.37
CA THR A 36 6.08 -1.73 -20.62
C THR A 36 5.19 -2.73 -19.89
N ALA A 37 4.10 -2.27 -19.26
CA ALA A 37 3.13 -3.13 -18.57
C ALA A 37 2.39 -4.07 -19.55
N ILE A 38 1.98 -3.57 -20.72
CA ILE A 38 1.40 -4.38 -21.81
C ILE A 38 2.37 -5.49 -22.22
N LEU A 39 3.64 -5.14 -22.48
CA LEU A 39 4.65 -6.12 -22.91
C LEU A 39 4.89 -7.19 -21.84
N LEU A 40 5.07 -6.79 -20.57
CA LEU A 40 5.27 -7.73 -19.47
C LEU A 40 4.05 -8.63 -19.23
N HIS A 41 2.83 -8.11 -19.39
CA HIS A 41 1.61 -8.92 -19.30
C HIS A 41 1.61 -10.03 -20.36
N TYR A 42 1.74 -9.68 -21.64
CA TYR A 42 1.71 -10.68 -22.72
C TYR A 42 2.87 -11.67 -22.63
N LEU A 43 4.09 -11.23 -22.27
CA LEU A 43 5.23 -12.13 -22.11
C LEU A 43 5.03 -13.15 -20.97
N ARG A 44 4.55 -12.70 -19.80
CA ARG A 44 4.32 -13.57 -18.64
C ARG A 44 3.15 -14.52 -18.85
N THR A 45 2.03 -14.01 -19.39
CA THR A 45 0.87 -14.86 -19.75
C THR A 45 1.25 -15.89 -20.81
N ALA A 46 1.93 -15.52 -21.90
CA ALA A 46 2.35 -16.47 -22.92
C ALA A 46 3.33 -17.53 -22.38
N MET A 47 4.22 -17.17 -21.46
CA MET A 47 5.08 -18.14 -20.77
C MET A 47 4.23 -19.13 -19.94
N ALA A 48 3.35 -18.63 -19.08
CA ALA A 48 2.49 -19.46 -18.22
C ALA A 48 1.53 -20.36 -19.02
N ASP A 49 0.99 -19.90 -20.15
CA ASP A 49 0.12 -20.69 -21.03
C ASP A 49 0.89 -21.80 -21.78
N LEU A 50 2.18 -21.58 -22.09
CA LEU A 50 3.00 -22.54 -22.86
C LEU A 50 3.67 -23.61 -22.00
N VAL A 51 4.17 -23.26 -20.80
CA VAL A 51 4.88 -24.21 -19.91
C VAL A 51 4.13 -24.54 -18.62
N GLY A 52 2.98 -23.91 -18.38
CA GLY A 52 2.23 -23.99 -17.12
C GLY A 52 2.66 -22.93 -16.10
N PRO A 53 1.90 -22.76 -14.99
CA PRO A 53 2.17 -21.74 -13.98
C PRO A 53 3.48 -21.95 -13.21
N TYR A 54 4.00 -23.19 -13.15
CA TYR A 54 5.24 -23.52 -12.46
C TYR A 54 6.10 -24.42 -13.36
N ALA A 55 7.29 -23.96 -13.75
CA ALA A 55 8.14 -24.65 -14.72
C ALA A 55 9.62 -24.30 -14.54
N GLY A 56 10.52 -25.09 -15.12
CA GLY A 56 11.94 -24.75 -15.23
C GLY A 56 12.58 -25.42 -16.45
N PRO A 57 13.64 -24.84 -17.05
CA PRO A 57 14.26 -25.41 -18.25
C PRO A 57 14.97 -26.73 -17.92
N ALA A 58 14.72 -27.79 -18.70
CA ALA A 58 15.22 -29.14 -18.40
C ALA A 58 16.76 -29.27 -18.26
N THR A 59 17.52 -28.38 -18.90
CA THR A 59 19.00 -28.34 -18.82
C THR A 59 19.55 -27.36 -17.76
N SER A 60 18.68 -26.60 -17.08
CA SER A 60 19.06 -25.61 -16.07
C SER A 60 17.96 -25.43 -15.01
N LEU A 61 17.38 -26.52 -14.54
CA LEU A 61 16.28 -26.51 -13.56
C LEU A 61 16.86 -26.08 -12.20
N GLY A 62 16.50 -24.89 -11.74
CA GLY A 62 16.93 -24.38 -10.44
C GLY A 62 16.05 -24.83 -9.28
N PHE A 63 16.43 -24.40 -8.07
CA PHE A 63 15.61 -24.48 -6.86
C PHE A 63 15.27 -25.90 -6.36
N GLU A 64 15.99 -26.92 -6.83
CA GLU A 64 15.95 -28.26 -6.22
C GLU A 64 16.41 -28.20 -4.76
N ILE A 65 15.65 -28.87 -3.87
CA ILE A 65 15.94 -28.91 -2.43
C ILE A 65 16.76 -30.16 -2.12
N SER A 66 17.99 -29.96 -1.64
CA SER A 66 18.97 -31.02 -1.34
C SER A 66 19.52 -30.91 0.08
N ASP A 67 20.32 -31.89 0.52
CA ASP A 67 21.09 -31.87 1.78
C ASP A 67 20.26 -31.57 3.05
N ILE A 68 19.04 -32.12 3.09
CA ILE A 68 18.09 -31.90 4.19
C ILE A 68 18.65 -32.48 5.50
N GLY A 69 18.90 -31.61 6.47
CA GLY A 69 19.46 -31.93 7.78
C GLY A 69 18.83 -31.13 8.92
N THR A 70 19.36 -31.31 10.13
CA THR A 70 18.85 -30.64 11.35
C THR A 70 19.07 -29.13 11.39
N GLY A 71 20.02 -28.61 10.61
CA GLY A 71 20.34 -27.18 10.51
C GLY A 71 19.83 -26.48 9.25
N GLY A 72 19.18 -27.18 8.31
CA GLY A 72 18.74 -26.58 7.06
C GLY A 72 18.60 -27.55 5.89
N PHE A 73 18.55 -26.98 4.70
CA PHE A 73 18.64 -27.64 3.40
C PHE A 73 19.36 -26.70 2.41
N SER A 74 19.83 -27.24 1.29
CA SER A 74 20.39 -26.47 0.18
C SER A 74 19.37 -26.24 -0.93
N ILE A 75 19.56 -25.15 -1.68
CA ILE A 75 18.72 -24.70 -2.79
C ILE A 75 19.58 -24.68 -4.06
N GLY A 76 19.19 -25.47 -5.07
CA GLY A 76 19.95 -25.65 -6.30
C GLY A 76 20.06 -24.40 -7.18
N ALA A 77 21.22 -24.24 -7.84
CA ALA A 77 21.45 -23.23 -8.87
C ALA A 77 20.63 -23.52 -10.13
N GLY A 78 20.22 -22.50 -10.87
CA GLY A 78 19.51 -22.62 -12.13
C GLY A 78 18.37 -21.61 -12.26
N ARG A 79 17.38 -21.95 -13.10
CA ARG A 79 16.26 -21.08 -13.46
C ARG A 79 14.92 -21.76 -13.23
N TYR A 80 13.92 -20.95 -12.89
CA TYR A 80 12.54 -21.38 -12.68
C TYR A 80 11.58 -20.28 -13.13
N TYR A 81 10.32 -20.63 -13.33
CA TYR A 81 9.23 -19.72 -13.70
C TYR A 81 8.06 -19.92 -12.75
N VAL A 82 7.53 -18.80 -12.24
CA VAL A 82 6.32 -18.77 -11.38
C VAL A 82 5.35 -17.75 -11.99
N ASP A 83 4.19 -18.21 -12.44
CA ASP A 83 3.19 -17.45 -13.19
C ASP A 83 3.81 -16.61 -14.33
N GLY A 84 4.77 -17.21 -15.03
CA GLY A 84 5.51 -16.62 -16.15
C GLY A 84 6.65 -15.67 -15.76
N ILE A 85 6.83 -15.34 -14.48
CA ILE A 85 7.97 -14.56 -13.98
C ILE A 85 9.22 -15.46 -13.96
N LEU A 86 10.25 -15.09 -14.71
CA LEU A 86 11.58 -15.74 -14.66
C LEU A 86 12.25 -15.45 -13.32
N VAL A 87 12.80 -16.49 -12.71
CA VAL A 87 13.57 -16.43 -11.46
C VAL A 87 14.88 -17.18 -11.65
N GLU A 88 15.99 -16.58 -11.24
CA GLU A 88 17.33 -17.13 -11.41
C GLU A 88 18.06 -17.22 -10.07
N ASN A 89 18.68 -18.37 -9.80
CA ASN A 89 19.59 -18.59 -8.69
C ASN A 89 20.98 -18.93 -9.25
N PRO A 90 21.98 -18.03 -9.21
CA PRO A 90 23.25 -18.21 -9.91
C PRO A 90 24.17 -19.26 -9.29
N ALA A 91 23.97 -19.61 -8.01
CA ALA A 91 24.83 -20.55 -7.27
C ALA A 91 24.00 -21.41 -6.31
N LYS A 92 24.55 -22.55 -5.87
CA LYS A 92 23.91 -23.35 -4.82
C LYS A 92 24.11 -22.62 -3.49
N VAL A 93 23.01 -22.33 -2.77
CA VAL A 93 23.02 -21.64 -1.48
C VAL A 93 22.34 -22.49 -0.40
N THR A 94 22.64 -22.29 0.87
CA THR A 94 21.82 -22.85 1.96
C THR A 94 20.53 -22.06 2.14
N TYR A 95 19.59 -22.62 2.91
CA TYR A 95 18.39 -21.91 3.37
C TYR A 95 18.68 -20.57 4.07
N ALA A 96 19.84 -20.41 4.72
CA ALA A 96 20.21 -19.17 5.42
C ALA A 96 20.81 -18.11 4.48
N GLU A 97 21.64 -18.54 3.52
CA GLU A 97 22.46 -17.68 2.65
C GLU A 97 21.72 -17.19 1.40
N GLN A 98 20.38 -17.18 1.44
CA GLN A 98 19.56 -16.77 0.30
C GLN A 98 19.75 -15.27 -0.01
N PRO A 99 19.99 -14.89 -1.28
CA PRO A 99 20.16 -13.49 -1.66
C PRO A 99 18.88 -12.70 -1.36
N HIS A 100 19.02 -11.46 -0.87
CA HIS A 100 17.92 -10.55 -0.52
C HIS A 100 16.90 -11.09 0.51
N ALA A 101 17.18 -12.20 1.18
CA ALA A 101 16.23 -12.87 2.07
C ALA A 101 16.30 -12.39 3.55
N TYR A 102 17.49 -11.96 4.00
CA TYR A 102 17.78 -11.54 5.38
C TYR A 102 17.17 -12.52 6.42
N ILE A 103 17.47 -13.81 6.26
CA ILE A 103 16.91 -14.91 7.04
C ILE A 103 17.30 -14.79 8.51
N ASP A 104 16.31 -14.84 9.39
CA ASP A 104 16.51 -14.90 10.85
C ASP A 104 16.15 -16.30 11.36
N LEU A 105 17.18 -17.11 11.65
CA LEU A 105 17.02 -18.48 12.15
C LEU A 105 16.75 -18.57 13.66
N ASP A 106 16.95 -17.48 14.40
CA ASP A 106 16.71 -17.42 15.84
C ASP A 106 15.26 -17.02 16.15
N ASP A 107 14.64 -16.22 15.27
CA ASP A 107 13.21 -15.84 15.28
C ASP A 107 12.42 -16.33 14.03
N ALA A 108 11.93 -15.41 13.18
CA ALA A 108 10.76 -15.63 12.32
C ALA A 108 10.94 -16.56 11.11
N ASP A 109 12.17 -16.90 10.72
CA ASP A 109 12.46 -17.85 9.62
C ASP A 109 13.04 -19.18 10.13
N ARG A 110 13.06 -19.41 11.45
CA ARG A 110 13.46 -20.69 12.02
C ARG A 110 12.64 -21.85 11.43
N LEU A 111 13.33 -22.86 10.90
CA LEU A 111 12.66 -24.02 10.29
C LEU A 111 11.75 -24.76 11.29
N PRO A 112 10.50 -25.11 10.92
CA PRO A 112 9.58 -25.79 11.83
C PRO A 112 10.08 -27.17 12.26
N SER A 113 9.81 -27.53 13.51
CA SER A 113 10.05 -28.88 14.01
C SER A 113 9.04 -29.90 13.44
N GLY A 114 9.54 -31.08 13.05
CA GLY A 114 8.72 -32.12 12.43
C GLY A 114 8.50 -31.89 10.93
N SER A 115 7.29 -32.16 10.43
CA SER A 115 6.96 -32.04 9.01
C SER A 115 6.61 -30.59 8.63
N TYR A 116 7.23 -30.10 7.57
CA TYR A 116 6.92 -28.83 6.93
C TYR A 116 6.82 -28.98 5.41
N VAL A 117 6.21 -28.00 4.75
CA VAL A 117 6.25 -27.83 3.30
C VAL A 117 7.20 -26.69 2.96
N VAL A 118 8.10 -26.92 2.01
CA VAL A 118 8.98 -25.89 1.43
C VAL A 118 8.29 -25.30 0.20
N TYR A 119 8.37 -23.98 0.02
CA TYR A 119 7.78 -23.27 -1.11
C TYR A 119 8.66 -22.11 -1.56
N LEU A 120 8.61 -21.80 -2.86
CA LEU A 120 9.27 -20.64 -3.46
C LEU A 120 8.26 -19.48 -3.50
N LYS A 121 8.57 -18.37 -2.83
CA LYS A 121 7.86 -17.10 -2.99
C LYS A 121 8.64 -16.22 -3.97
N VAL A 122 7.93 -15.56 -4.88
CA VAL A 122 8.47 -14.71 -5.95
C VAL A 122 7.66 -13.41 -5.98
N TRP A 123 8.34 -12.27 -6.09
CA TRP A 123 7.70 -10.97 -6.21
C TRP A 123 8.63 -9.96 -6.90
N GLU A 124 8.10 -8.78 -7.20
CA GLU A 124 8.90 -7.65 -7.71
C GLU A 124 9.03 -6.60 -6.61
N ARG A 125 10.23 -6.46 -6.03
CA ARG A 125 10.51 -5.31 -5.16
C ARG A 125 10.78 -4.06 -6.00
N HIS A 126 10.65 -2.92 -5.35
CA HIS A 126 11.17 -1.64 -5.85
C HIS A 126 12.60 -1.45 -5.34
N VAL A 127 13.47 -0.81 -6.14
CA VAL A 127 14.85 -0.51 -5.79
C VAL A 127 15.15 0.94 -6.16
N THR A 128 15.62 1.71 -5.19
CA THR A 128 16.03 3.12 -5.29
C THR A 128 17.56 3.26 -5.38
N GLU A 129 18.08 4.44 -5.73
CA GLU A 129 19.55 4.66 -5.72
C GLU A 129 20.17 4.59 -4.32
N VAL A 130 19.36 4.65 -3.26
CA VAL A 130 19.80 4.40 -1.89
C VAL A 130 20.14 2.91 -1.70
N GLU A 131 19.27 2.01 -2.16
CA GLU A 131 19.41 0.55 -2.04
C GLU A 131 20.37 -0.05 -3.09
N ASP A 132 20.58 0.65 -4.21
CA ASP A 132 21.59 0.33 -5.23
C ASP A 132 22.20 1.63 -5.81
N PRO A 133 23.33 2.10 -5.22
CA PRO A 133 24.03 3.30 -5.69
C PRO A 133 24.57 3.23 -7.13
N SER A 134 24.53 2.06 -7.79
CA SER A 134 24.88 1.96 -9.22
C SER A 134 23.78 2.45 -10.17
N LEU A 135 22.58 2.74 -9.64
CA LEU A 135 21.46 3.33 -10.39
C LEU A 135 21.58 4.85 -10.59
N HIS A 136 22.45 5.52 -9.82
CA HIS A 136 22.70 6.96 -9.92
C HIS A 136 23.41 7.31 -11.23
N GLU A 137 23.02 8.42 -11.88
CA GLU A 137 23.67 8.92 -13.11
C GLU A 137 24.79 9.92 -12.74
N PRO A 138 26.09 9.57 -12.89
CA PRO A 138 27.18 10.43 -12.44
C PRO A 138 27.25 11.81 -13.13
N ALA A 139 26.65 11.96 -14.32
CA ALA A 139 26.56 13.25 -15.02
C ALA A 139 25.54 14.22 -14.37
N LEU A 140 24.59 13.74 -13.58
CA LEU A 140 23.75 14.58 -12.72
C LEU A 140 24.49 14.91 -11.42
N GLY A 141 25.20 13.93 -10.86
CA GLY A 141 26.09 14.11 -9.73
C GLY A 141 25.41 14.09 -8.37
N LEU A 142 26.25 14.00 -7.32
CA LEU A 142 25.98 13.38 -6.01
C LEU A 142 24.72 13.80 -5.23
N HIS A 143 24.06 14.91 -5.59
CA HIS A 143 22.90 15.47 -4.88
C HIS A 143 21.77 15.92 -5.83
N GLN A 144 21.71 15.35 -7.05
CA GLN A 144 20.69 15.64 -8.06
C GLN A 144 19.62 14.53 -8.17
N PRO A 145 18.45 14.81 -8.79
CA PRO A 145 17.36 13.85 -8.95
C PRO A 145 17.73 12.44 -9.38
N ASP A 146 17.13 11.45 -8.72
CA ASP A 146 16.91 10.09 -9.23
C ASP A 146 16.42 10.16 -10.69
N SER A 147 17.14 9.51 -11.61
CA SER A 147 16.76 9.49 -13.03
C SER A 147 15.61 8.51 -13.30
N ALA A 148 15.68 7.32 -12.71
CA ALA A 148 14.61 6.32 -12.61
C ALA A 148 15.02 5.26 -11.58
N SER A 149 14.04 4.73 -10.83
CA SER A 149 14.20 3.55 -9.97
C SER A 149 14.05 2.23 -10.78
N ARG A 150 14.15 1.07 -10.13
CA ARG A 150 13.96 -0.25 -10.78
C ARG A 150 12.89 -1.09 -10.09
N ALA A 151 12.31 -2.01 -10.84
CA ALA A 151 11.65 -3.19 -10.29
C ALA A 151 12.65 -4.37 -10.39
N GLN A 152 12.88 -5.07 -9.28
CA GLN A 152 13.76 -6.24 -9.22
C GLN A 152 12.91 -7.47 -8.88
N VAL A 153 12.96 -8.51 -9.71
CA VAL A 153 12.40 -9.82 -9.34
C VAL A 153 13.26 -10.38 -8.20
N VAL A 154 12.62 -10.64 -7.07
CA VAL A 154 13.23 -11.25 -5.89
C VAL A 154 12.49 -12.54 -5.56
N TRP A 155 13.25 -13.48 -5.00
CA TRP A 155 12.74 -14.77 -4.58
C TRP A 155 13.19 -15.10 -3.16
N GLN A 156 12.41 -15.95 -2.50
CA GLN A 156 12.80 -16.56 -1.24
C GLN A 156 12.13 -17.93 -1.13
N VAL A 157 12.92 -18.96 -0.84
CA VAL A 157 12.46 -20.26 -0.39
C VAL A 157 12.16 -20.16 1.10
N ARG A 158 10.94 -20.54 1.50
CA ARG A 158 10.47 -20.54 2.90
C ARG A 158 9.85 -21.89 3.28
N ALA A 159 9.68 -22.13 4.57
CA ALA A 159 9.02 -23.32 5.10
C ALA A 159 7.73 -22.96 5.85
N LEU A 160 6.71 -23.83 5.77
CA LEU A 160 5.48 -23.75 6.58
C LEU A 160 5.23 -25.06 7.33
N PRO A 161 4.89 -25.04 8.63
CA PRO A 161 4.55 -26.25 9.37
C PRO A 161 3.34 -26.96 8.73
N LEU A 162 3.47 -28.28 8.56
CA LEU A 162 2.46 -29.12 7.90
C LEU A 162 1.89 -30.12 8.91
N LYS A 163 0.60 -30.00 9.21
CA LYS A 163 -0.06 -30.91 10.15
C LYS A 163 -0.27 -32.29 9.51
N SER A 164 -0.28 -33.36 10.31
CA SER A 164 -0.50 -34.72 9.81
C SER A 164 -1.77 -34.81 8.97
N ARG A 165 -1.68 -35.48 7.80
CA ARG A 165 -2.73 -35.59 6.76
C ARG A 165 -3.14 -34.27 6.06
N GLN A 166 -2.50 -33.14 6.34
CA GLN A 166 -2.76 -31.90 5.59
C GLN A 166 -2.15 -31.97 4.18
N ASN A 167 -2.90 -31.56 3.16
CA ASN A 167 -2.37 -31.46 1.80
C ASN A 167 -1.41 -30.24 1.70
N PRO A 168 -0.15 -30.41 1.20
CA PRO A 168 0.83 -29.33 1.14
C PRO A 168 0.39 -28.14 0.29
N VAL A 169 -0.22 -28.39 -0.89
CA VAL A 169 -0.73 -27.33 -1.78
C VAL A 169 -1.83 -26.54 -1.09
N HIS A 170 -2.75 -27.22 -0.39
CA HIS A 170 -3.78 -26.53 0.41
C HIS A 170 -3.18 -25.77 1.62
N ARG A 171 -2.04 -26.20 2.20
CA ARG A 171 -1.36 -25.46 3.27
C ARG A 171 -0.75 -24.15 2.75
N ILE A 172 -0.06 -24.21 1.61
CA ILE A 172 0.52 -23.03 0.94
C ILE A 172 -0.62 -22.09 0.50
N ALA A 173 -1.62 -22.62 -0.20
CA ALA A 173 -2.75 -21.85 -0.70
C ALA A 173 -3.67 -21.30 0.40
N ALA A 174 -3.61 -21.79 1.64
CA ALA A 174 -4.29 -21.19 2.78
C ALA A 174 -3.46 -20.09 3.48
N GLU A 175 -2.13 -20.10 3.34
CA GLU A 175 -1.25 -19.02 3.81
C GLU A 175 -1.15 -17.88 2.78
N HIS A 176 -1.23 -18.24 1.49
CA HIS A 176 -1.13 -17.34 0.34
C HIS A 176 -2.47 -17.06 -0.34
N ALA A 177 -3.58 -17.60 0.20
CA ALA A 177 -4.89 -17.02 -0.07
C ALA A 177 -4.83 -15.60 0.44
N PRO A 178 -4.82 -14.59 -0.43
CA PRO A 178 -4.66 -13.25 0.07
C PRO A 178 -5.95 -12.88 0.79
N ASP A 179 -5.83 -12.27 1.96
CA ASP A 179 -6.77 -11.24 2.39
C ASP A 179 -6.62 -10.05 1.42
N ARG A 180 -7.01 -10.28 0.15
CA ARG A 180 -7.32 -9.26 -0.85
C ARG A 180 -8.57 -8.57 -0.34
N GLY A 181 -8.38 -7.70 0.65
CA GLY A 181 -9.44 -6.84 1.15
C GLY A 181 -10.02 -6.10 -0.04
N THR A 182 -11.26 -6.41 -0.39
CA THR A 182 -11.98 -5.79 -1.51
C THR A 182 -12.41 -4.35 -1.20
N GLY A 183 -11.70 -3.70 -0.29
CA GLY A 183 -11.88 -2.31 0.09
C GLY A 183 -11.34 -1.40 -1.01
N VAL A 184 -12.24 -0.91 -1.85
CA VAL A 184 -11.98 0.25 -2.68
C VAL A 184 -11.91 1.50 -1.80
N LEU A 185 -10.93 2.37 -2.05
CA LEU A 185 -10.81 3.66 -1.36
C LEU A 185 -11.66 4.70 -2.10
N ASP A 186 -12.75 5.14 -1.49
CA ASP A 186 -13.54 6.28 -1.96
C ASP A 186 -12.90 7.58 -1.43
N VAL A 187 -12.15 8.27 -2.28
CA VAL A 187 -11.54 9.57 -1.97
C VAL A 187 -12.45 10.68 -2.49
N ARG A 188 -12.80 11.63 -1.63
CA ARG A 188 -13.62 12.78 -1.98
C ARG A 188 -12.94 14.07 -1.55
N THR A 189 -12.68 14.95 -2.51
CA THR A 189 -12.33 16.34 -2.22
C THR A 189 -13.59 17.11 -1.82
N SER A 190 -13.54 17.80 -0.68
CA SER A 190 -14.45 18.91 -0.41
C SER A 190 -13.97 20.14 -1.18
N ARG A 191 -14.88 20.85 -1.84
CA ARG A 191 -14.62 22.24 -2.25
C ARG A 191 -14.86 23.12 -1.03
N ASP A 192 -13.84 23.86 -0.60
CA ASP A 192 -14.03 25.00 0.29
C ASP A 192 -14.34 26.22 -0.59
N ASP A 193 -15.44 26.93 -0.29
CA ASP A 193 -15.94 28.05 -1.13
C ASP A 193 -15.04 29.31 -1.14
N SER A 194 -13.81 29.21 -0.60
CA SER A 194 -12.91 30.33 -0.32
C SER A 194 -11.67 30.43 -1.22
N SER A 195 -11.48 29.55 -2.21
CA SER A 195 -10.30 29.55 -3.10
C SER A 195 -10.46 30.37 -4.39
N ALA A 196 -11.49 31.22 -4.50
CA ALA A 196 -11.87 31.89 -5.75
C ALA A 196 -10.86 32.93 -6.28
N ASP A 197 -9.94 33.43 -5.44
CA ASP A 197 -9.08 34.59 -5.75
C ASP A 197 -7.58 34.26 -5.98
N ASP A 198 -7.14 32.99 -5.88
CA ASP A 198 -5.75 32.61 -6.20
C ASP A 198 -5.62 32.25 -7.70
N PRO A 199 -4.86 33.00 -8.52
CA PRO A 199 -4.70 32.76 -9.96
C PRO A 199 -3.92 31.48 -10.30
N CYS A 200 -3.33 30.79 -9.32
CA CYS A 200 -2.76 29.45 -9.48
C CYS A 200 -3.81 28.33 -9.39
N THR A 201 -5.05 28.64 -8.95
CA THR A 201 -6.12 27.65 -8.82
C THR A 201 -6.66 27.23 -10.18
N ALA A 202 -6.89 25.93 -10.38
CA ALA A 202 -7.57 25.43 -11.58
C ALA A 202 -8.99 26.05 -11.68
N SER A 203 -9.37 26.48 -12.89
CA SER A 203 -10.68 27.11 -13.15
C SER A 203 -11.84 26.28 -12.60
N PRO A 204 -12.92 26.90 -12.07
CA PRO A 204 -14.13 26.18 -11.65
C PRO A 204 -14.76 25.28 -12.73
N ASP A 205 -14.52 25.61 -14.01
CA ASP A 205 -14.97 24.85 -15.19
C ASP A 205 -14.01 23.72 -15.62
N ALA A 206 -12.83 23.61 -14.99
CA ALA A 206 -11.87 22.55 -15.31
C ALA A 206 -12.46 21.18 -14.94
N SER A 207 -12.48 20.25 -15.89
CA SER A 207 -12.96 18.88 -15.66
C SER A 207 -12.02 18.05 -14.76
N TYR A 208 -10.87 18.61 -14.39
CA TYR A 208 -9.85 18.04 -13.52
C TYR A 208 -9.48 19.08 -12.46
N THR A 209 -9.89 18.85 -11.21
CA THR A 209 -9.73 19.78 -10.08
C THR A 209 -8.98 19.14 -8.90
N GLY A 210 -8.02 18.27 -9.20
CA GLY A 210 -7.13 17.66 -8.21
C GLY A 210 -5.68 17.85 -8.63
N GLU A 211 -4.75 17.68 -7.69
CA GLU A 211 -3.34 17.51 -8.01
C GLU A 211 -3.08 16.10 -8.56
N ASN A 212 -2.13 15.94 -9.48
CA ASN A 212 -1.76 14.63 -10.03
C ASN A 212 -0.79 13.89 -9.08
N GLN A 213 -1.34 13.43 -7.94
CA GLN A 213 -0.61 12.84 -6.82
C GLN A 213 -0.85 11.33 -6.71
N LEU A 214 0.21 10.55 -6.48
CA LEU A 214 0.12 9.10 -6.30
C LEU A 214 -0.15 8.71 -4.83
N TYR A 215 -1.35 9.08 -4.35
CA TYR A 215 -1.74 8.87 -2.95
C TYR A 215 -1.58 7.41 -2.48
N ARG A 216 -0.85 7.24 -1.37
CA ARG A 216 -0.71 5.98 -0.64
C ARG A 216 -1.41 6.06 0.71
N VAL A 217 -2.19 5.04 1.05
CA VAL A 217 -2.70 4.80 2.40
C VAL A 217 -2.26 3.40 2.83
N GLU A 218 -1.61 3.28 3.98
CA GLU A 218 -1.14 2.00 4.53
C GLU A 218 -1.73 1.74 5.90
N ILE A 219 -2.42 0.60 6.06
CA ILE A 219 -2.78 0.10 7.39
C ILE A 219 -1.50 -0.35 8.09
N ARG A 220 -1.16 0.29 9.21
CA ARG A 220 0.02 -0.01 10.03
C ARG A 220 -0.30 -1.06 11.11
N ARG A 221 -1.51 -0.98 11.68
CA ARG A 221 -2.11 -1.98 12.56
C ARG A 221 -3.54 -2.29 12.09
N GLY A 222 -3.81 -3.57 11.81
CA GLY A 222 -5.15 -4.05 11.46
C GLY A 222 -6.10 -4.15 12.67
N GLY A 223 -7.40 -4.28 12.37
CA GLY A 223 -8.50 -4.32 13.34
C GLY A 223 -9.68 -3.50 12.83
N THR A 224 -10.73 -3.32 13.63
CA THR A 224 -11.70 -2.23 13.37
C THR A 224 -11.17 -0.90 13.90
N ALA A 225 -11.79 0.21 13.50
CA ALA A 225 -11.50 1.53 14.07
C ALA A 225 -11.77 1.60 15.59
N ALA A 226 -12.63 0.73 16.14
CA ALA A 226 -12.86 0.64 17.58
C ALA A 226 -11.75 -0.14 18.32
N ASP A 227 -11.10 -1.10 17.65
CA ASP A 227 -10.01 -1.91 18.22
C ASP A 227 -8.63 -1.22 18.18
N GLY A 228 -8.60 0.05 17.74
CA GLY A 228 -7.37 0.82 17.58
C GLY A 228 -6.55 0.44 16.35
N ALA A 229 -7.22 0.13 15.23
CA ALA A 229 -6.56 0.07 13.93
C ALA A 229 -5.92 1.43 13.58
N THR A 230 -4.72 1.41 12.98
CA THR A 230 -3.96 2.63 12.63
C THR A 230 -3.51 2.60 11.18
N PHE A 231 -3.37 3.78 10.58
CA PHE A 231 -2.91 3.95 9.21
C PHE A 231 -1.90 5.09 9.10
N ALA A 232 -1.05 5.03 8.09
CA ALA A 232 -0.23 6.14 7.61
C ALA A 232 -0.69 6.49 6.18
N TRP A 233 -0.41 7.71 5.73
CA TRP A 233 -0.70 8.11 4.36
C TRP A 233 0.37 9.07 3.83
N SER A 234 0.51 9.12 2.51
CA SER A 234 1.37 10.07 1.81
C SER A 234 0.78 10.47 0.46
N ARG A 235 1.06 11.69 0.01
CA ARG A 235 0.74 12.17 -1.35
C ARG A 235 1.63 11.51 -2.40
N ASP A 236 2.91 11.41 -2.06
CA ASP A 236 4.02 11.13 -2.98
C ASP A 236 4.31 9.61 -3.06
N ASN A 237 3.30 8.74 -2.91
CA ASN A 237 3.41 7.28 -2.74
C ASN A 237 4.34 6.82 -1.58
N GLY A 238 4.73 7.70 -0.66
CA GLY A 238 5.78 7.44 0.34
C GLY A 238 7.19 7.35 -0.28
N SER A 239 7.44 8.10 -1.36
CA SER A 239 8.72 8.11 -2.08
C SER A 239 9.76 9.08 -1.56
N VAL A 240 9.35 10.07 -0.76
CA VAL A 240 10.27 11.02 -0.13
C VAL A 240 11.11 10.30 0.93
N ILE A 241 12.30 9.86 0.51
CA ILE A 241 13.29 9.17 1.33
C ILE A 241 14.52 10.04 1.52
N HIS A 242 15.14 9.93 2.71
CA HIS A 242 16.35 10.64 3.07
C HIS A 242 17.38 9.62 3.57
N PRO A 243 18.45 9.30 2.82
CA PRO A 243 19.48 8.34 3.24
C PRO A 243 20.28 8.87 4.44
N VAL A 244 20.59 7.99 5.40
CA VAL A 244 21.18 8.37 6.70
C VAL A 244 22.36 7.50 7.12
N ARG A 245 23.06 7.93 8.17
CA ARG A 245 23.91 7.08 9.00
C ARG A 245 23.49 7.20 10.47
N PRO A 246 23.28 6.09 11.19
CA PRO A 246 22.95 6.14 12.61
C PRO A 246 24.11 6.71 13.43
N LEU A 247 23.80 7.55 14.41
CA LEU A 247 24.75 8.07 15.41
C LEU A 247 24.55 7.42 16.79
N GLY A 248 23.57 6.52 16.92
CA GLY A 248 23.19 5.85 18.16
C GLY A 248 21.95 6.47 18.83
N GLY A 249 21.17 5.61 19.49
CA GLY A 249 19.91 6.02 20.12
C GLY A 249 18.92 6.62 19.11
N THR A 250 18.48 7.84 19.39
CA THR A 250 17.52 8.58 18.54
C THR A 250 18.15 9.40 17.41
N LYS A 251 19.49 9.46 17.32
CA LYS A 251 20.20 10.38 16.42
C LYS A 251 20.63 9.73 15.12
N MET A 252 20.38 10.42 14.00
CA MET A 252 20.80 10.01 12.66
C MET A 252 21.32 11.22 11.89
N ARG A 253 22.41 11.06 11.14
CA ARG A 253 22.91 12.11 10.24
C ARG A 253 22.46 11.83 8.83
N LEU A 254 21.89 12.80 8.14
CA LEU A 254 21.59 12.68 6.71
C LEU A 254 22.89 12.56 5.90
N THR A 255 22.89 11.83 4.79
CA THR A 255 24.04 11.77 3.87
C THR A 255 24.02 12.81 2.76
N SER A 256 22.86 13.43 2.54
CA SER A 256 22.63 14.55 1.63
C SER A 256 21.68 15.57 2.27
N PRO A 257 21.71 16.85 1.86
CA PRO A 257 20.67 17.81 2.22
C PRO A 257 19.37 17.49 1.46
N ALA A 258 18.23 18.01 1.94
CA ALA A 258 16.98 17.93 1.21
C ALA A 258 17.07 18.65 -0.15
N ARG A 259 16.56 18.01 -1.21
CA ARG A 259 16.57 18.53 -2.59
C ARG A 259 15.84 19.86 -2.73
N ASP A 260 14.74 20.02 -2.01
CA ASP A 260 13.88 21.21 -2.05
C ASP A 260 13.01 21.31 -0.77
N ARG A 261 12.33 22.45 -0.61
CA ARG A 261 11.48 22.74 0.56
C ARG A 261 10.23 21.85 0.67
N HIS A 262 9.77 21.23 -0.41
CA HIS A 262 8.58 20.38 -0.43
C HIS A 262 8.91 18.94 -0.08
N THR A 263 10.12 18.46 -0.41
CA THR A 263 10.64 17.14 -0.03
C THR A 263 11.37 17.12 1.32
N ALA A 264 11.61 18.29 1.93
CA ALA A 264 12.30 18.43 3.19
C ALA A 264 11.68 17.67 4.39
N LEU A 265 12.55 17.36 5.36
CA LEU A 265 12.18 16.95 6.71
C LEU A 265 12.08 18.20 7.59
N GLU A 266 11.11 18.22 8.51
CA GLU A 266 10.87 19.29 9.47
C GLU A 266 10.52 18.68 10.84
N PRO A 267 10.82 19.35 11.97
CA PRO A 267 10.33 18.94 13.29
C PRO A 267 8.81 18.76 13.29
N GLY A 268 8.34 17.62 13.83
CA GLY A 268 6.94 17.22 13.82
C GLY A 268 6.55 16.29 12.67
N HIS A 269 7.34 16.17 11.59
CA HIS A 269 7.12 15.15 10.56
C HIS A 269 7.26 13.73 11.11
N TRP A 270 6.53 12.79 10.52
CA TRP A 270 6.62 11.36 10.84
C TRP A 270 7.43 10.64 9.77
N VAL A 271 8.37 9.81 10.22
CA VAL A 271 9.25 9.01 9.37
C VAL A 271 9.19 7.53 9.73
N GLU A 272 9.22 6.68 8.72
CA GLU A 272 9.52 5.26 8.86
C GLU A 272 11.04 5.08 8.71
N VAL A 273 11.66 4.38 9.66
CA VAL A 273 13.07 4.00 9.58
C VAL A 273 13.15 2.69 8.79
N VAL A 274 13.95 2.68 7.72
CA VAL A 274 14.05 1.54 6.79
C VAL A 274 15.52 1.22 6.54
N ASP A 275 15.83 -0.06 6.39
CA ASP A 275 17.07 -0.60 5.84
C ASP A 275 16.71 -1.65 4.76
N ASP A 276 17.71 -2.21 4.06
CA ASP A 276 17.48 -3.26 3.05
C ASP A 276 16.64 -4.43 3.58
N ALA A 277 16.87 -4.82 4.84
CA ALA A 277 16.20 -5.95 5.47
C ALA A 277 14.72 -5.64 5.73
N ILE A 278 14.40 -4.46 6.25
CA ILE A 278 13.01 -3.98 6.44
C ILE A 278 12.32 -3.82 5.08
N SER A 279 13.00 -3.26 4.07
CA SER A 279 12.48 -3.08 2.72
C SER A 279 12.03 -4.42 2.11
N LEU A 280 12.90 -5.43 2.14
CA LEU A 280 12.67 -6.76 1.57
C LEU A 280 11.72 -7.64 2.40
N ARG A 281 11.85 -7.62 3.74
CA ARG A 281 11.02 -8.45 4.63
C ARG A 281 9.57 -7.97 4.68
N ARG A 282 9.32 -6.69 4.37
CA ARG A 282 7.96 -6.14 4.31
C ARG A 282 7.05 -6.86 3.32
N ASP A 283 7.52 -7.16 2.11
CA ASP A 283 6.75 -7.90 1.09
C ASP A 283 6.56 -9.38 1.48
N LEU A 284 7.33 -9.90 2.45
CA LEU A 284 7.14 -11.21 3.08
C LEU A 284 6.06 -11.22 4.16
N GLY A 285 5.57 -10.04 4.59
CA GLY A 285 4.70 -9.89 5.76
C GLY A 285 5.47 -9.89 7.08
N LEU A 286 6.75 -9.47 7.06
CA LEU A 286 7.66 -9.50 8.19
C LEU A 286 8.27 -8.11 8.49
N PRO A 287 8.38 -7.69 9.77
CA PRO A 287 7.74 -8.30 10.93
C PRO A 287 6.20 -8.31 10.82
N ALA A 288 5.52 -9.05 11.69
CA ALA A 288 4.08 -9.33 11.59
C ALA A 288 3.15 -8.10 11.82
N GLY A 289 3.74 -6.90 12.00
CA GLY A 289 3.08 -5.60 11.92
C GLY A 289 4.04 -4.62 11.24
N ALA A 290 3.50 -3.52 10.69
CA ALA A 290 4.37 -2.53 10.04
C ALA A 290 5.34 -1.91 11.07
N PRO A 291 6.58 -1.52 10.66
CA PRO A 291 7.53 -0.86 11.55
C PRO A 291 6.93 0.35 12.27
N PRO A 292 7.42 0.71 13.48
CA PRO A 292 7.01 1.94 14.15
C PRO A 292 7.30 3.16 13.26
N LEU A 293 6.42 4.16 13.32
CA LEU A 293 6.75 5.50 12.83
C LEU A 293 7.35 6.30 13.98
N HIS A 294 8.38 7.06 13.64
CA HIS A 294 9.09 7.95 14.56
C HIS A 294 8.72 9.38 14.20
N ARG A 295 8.34 10.20 15.18
CA ARG A 295 8.26 11.65 14.99
C ARG A 295 9.68 12.22 15.01
N ILE A 296 9.97 13.18 14.15
CA ILE A 296 11.17 14.03 14.27
C ILE A 296 10.90 15.06 15.36
N ASP A 297 11.75 15.13 16.38
CA ASP A 297 11.64 16.12 17.45
C ASP A 297 12.49 17.36 17.17
N ASP A 298 13.63 17.20 16.49
CA ASP A 298 14.52 18.30 16.12
C ASP A 298 15.39 17.94 14.89
N ILE A 299 15.90 18.96 14.19
CA ILE A 299 16.88 18.81 13.10
C ILE A 299 17.93 19.91 13.23
N ASP A 300 19.17 19.51 13.45
CA ASP A 300 20.35 20.37 13.37
C ASP A 300 20.76 20.56 11.90
N PRO A 301 20.66 21.78 11.33
CA PRO A 301 20.98 22.04 9.94
C PRO A 301 22.49 22.14 9.66
N ASP A 302 23.30 22.48 10.68
CA ASP A 302 24.75 22.67 10.53
C ASP A 302 25.47 21.32 10.50
N THR A 303 24.97 20.32 11.25
CA THR A 303 25.51 18.94 11.24
C THR A 303 24.69 17.94 10.41
N LEU A 304 23.54 18.37 9.86
CA LEU A 304 22.52 17.53 9.21
C LEU A 304 22.05 16.37 10.12
N THR A 305 21.90 16.62 11.43
CA THR A 305 21.50 15.59 12.40
C THR A 305 20.00 15.68 12.71
N VAL A 306 19.27 14.64 12.34
CA VAL A 306 17.87 14.42 12.74
C VAL A 306 17.83 13.75 14.12
N ILE A 307 16.94 14.22 14.99
CA ILE A 307 16.66 13.64 16.31
C ILE A 307 15.23 13.10 16.33
N LEU A 308 15.08 11.80 16.55
CA LEU A 308 13.79 11.12 16.65
C LEU A 308 13.22 11.15 18.08
N ALA A 309 11.90 11.14 18.20
CA ALA A 309 11.19 11.08 19.50
C ALA A 309 11.39 9.74 20.25
N THR A 310 11.74 8.68 19.52
CA THR A 310 11.90 7.31 20.03
C THR A 310 13.05 6.62 19.32
N THR A 311 13.80 5.80 20.06
CA THR A 311 14.88 4.96 19.51
C THR A 311 14.31 3.92 18.55
N PRO A 312 14.90 3.68 17.36
CA PRO A 312 14.54 2.56 16.49
C PRO A 312 14.83 1.21 17.14
N ASP A 313 13.90 0.28 16.98
CA ASP A 313 14.02 -1.11 17.42
C ASP A 313 13.53 -2.03 16.28
N PRO A 314 14.37 -2.91 15.71
CA PRO A 314 15.77 -3.15 16.06
C PRO A 314 16.70 -1.94 15.73
N PRO A 315 17.92 -1.89 16.33
CA PRO A 315 18.91 -0.87 16.02
C PRO A 315 19.31 -0.88 14.54
N VAL A 316 19.41 0.32 13.95
CA VAL A 316 19.73 0.51 12.52
C VAL A 316 21.16 0.07 12.21
N SER A 317 21.33 -0.82 11.23
CA SER A 317 22.64 -1.19 10.69
C SER A 317 23.11 -0.15 9.66
N PRO A 318 24.34 0.38 9.76
CA PRO A 318 24.86 1.33 8.78
C PRO A 318 25.17 0.68 7.42
N ASP A 319 25.37 -0.64 7.39
CA ASP A 319 25.83 -1.41 6.22
C ASP A 319 24.67 -1.99 5.38
N ARG A 320 23.44 -1.52 5.61
CA ARG A 320 22.20 -1.96 4.96
C ARG A 320 21.41 -0.80 4.34
N HIS A 321 22.13 0.19 3.81
CA HIS A 321 21.59 1.35 3.11
C HIS A 321 20.41 2.06 3.84
N PRO A 322 20.55 2.43 5.13
CA PRO A 322 19.41 2.91 5.90
C PRO A 322 18.92 4.31 5.46
N TYR A 323 17.61 4.50 5.48
CA TYR A 323 16.94 5.76 5.14
C TYR A 323 15.71 6.05 6.02
N LEU A 324 15.35 7.34 6.06
CA LEU A 324 14.10 7.84 6.63
C LEU A 324 13.09 8.06 5.50
N ARG A 325 12.00 7.30 5.47
CA ARG A 325 10.85 7.55 4.58
C ARG A 325 9.85 8.48 5.24
N ARG A 326 9.57 9.64 4.65
CA ARG A 326 8.58 10.61 5.15
C ARG A 326 7.15 10.14 4.92
N TRP A 327 6.25 10.49 5.85
CA TRP A 327 4.81 10.36 5.74
C TRP A 327 4.12 11.70 5.97
N ASP A 328 3.12 12.02 5.14
CA ASP A 328 2.24 13.19 5.32
C ASP A 328 1.26 13.02 6.50
N HIS A 329 1.27 11.86 7.16
CA HIS A 329 0.38 11.53 8.27
C HIS A 329 0.63 12.41 9.50
N THR A 330 -0.27 13.37 9.73
CA THR A 330 -0.46 14.02 11.02
C THR A 330 -1.49 13.24 11.85
N PRO A 331 -1.15 12.73 13.05
CA PRO A 331 -2.11 12.05 13.90
C PRO A 331 -3.14 13.05 14.44
N SER A 332 -4.43 12.79 14.23
CA SER A 332 -5.49 13.66 14.70
C SER A 332 -5.50 13.76 16.23
N THR A 333 -5.31 14.98 16.77
CA THR A 333 -5.57 15.26 18.19
C THR A 333 -6.98 14.78 18.54
N PRO A 334 -7.19 13.94 19.58
CA PRO A 334 -8.51 13.40 19.89
C PRO A 334 -9.54 14.49 20.15
N THR A 335 -10.43 14.74 19.19
CA THR A 335 -11.42 15.81 19.26
C THR A 335 -12.35 15.55 20.45
N ARG A 336 -12.16 16.32 21.53
CA ARG A 336 -12.81 16.10 22.83
C ARG A 336 -14.32 15.93 22.65
N ALA A 337 -14.79 14.69 22.81
CA ALA A 337 -16.07 14.21 22.28
C ALA A 337 -17.20 15.23 22.45
N ALA A 338 -17.79 15.65 21.32
CA ALA A 338 -18.84 16.65 21.29
C ALA A 338 -20.04 16.15 22.10
N ARG A 339 -20.24 16.71 23.30
CA ARG A 339 -21.35 16.35 24.21
C ARG A 339 -22.67 16.51 23.47
N SER A 340 -23.29 15.38 23.11
CA SER A 340 -24.59 15.33 22.45
C SER A 340 -25.66 15.88 23.38
N ARG A 341 -26.05 17.14 23.15
CA ARG A 341 -27.22 17.74 23.82
C ARG A 341 -28.48 17.06 23.30
N SER A 342 -28.99 16.09 24.05
CA SER A 342 -30.20 15.35 23.68
C SER A 342 -31.42 16.28 23.63
N ARG A 343 -31.94 16.51 22.42
CA ARG A 343 -33.25 17.16 22.22
C ARG A 343 -34.34 16.21 22.68
N LYS A 344 -34.89 16.41 23.89
CA LYS A 344 -36.16 15.79 24.28
C LYS A 344 -37.29 16.32 23.39
N ALA A 345 -38.06 15.41 22.80
CA ALA A 345 -39.37 15.70 22.24
C ALA A 345 -40.44 15.72 23.37
N PRO A 346 -41.58 16.42 23.19
CA PRO A 346 -42.57 16.62 24.25
C PRO A 346 -43.56 15.45 24.40
N GLY A 347 -44.01 15.22 25.63
CA GLY A 347 -45.06 14.25 25.98
C GLY A 347 -45.41 14.33 27.47
N SER A 348 -46.68 14.54 27.80
CA SER A 348 -47.23 14.71 29.16
C SER A 348 -48.46 13.81 29.33
N PRO A 349 -49.08 13.68 30.54
CA PRO A 349 -48.64 14.04 31.90
C PRO A 349 -48.75 12.83 32.88
N TRP A 350 -48.54 13.07 34.19
CA TRP A 350 -49.35 12.61 35.36
C TRP A 350 -48.49 12.38 36.63
N ASN A 351 -48.77 13.14 37.69
CA ASN A 351 -48.54 12.90 39.15
C ASN A 351 -47.11 12.54 39.65
N THR A 352 -46.63 12.99 40.83
CA THR A 352 -47.25 13.76 41.95
C THR A 352 -46.19 14.60 42.69
N ALA A 353 -46.64 15.69 43.34
CA ALA A 353 -46.12 16.48 44.49
C ALA A 353 -44.64 16.31 45.00
N SER A 354 -43.96 17.33 45.55
CA SER A 354 -44.47 18.49 46.32
C SER A 354 -43.45 19.65 46.52
N LYS A 355 -43.95 20.86 46.89
CA LYS A 355 -43.33 21.95 47.71
C LYS A 355 -41.96 22.54 47.24
N SER A 356 -41.91 23.77 46.69
CA SER A 356 -41.91 25.13 47.33
C SER A 356 -40.52 25.59 47.84
N THR A 357 -40.00 26.81 47.65
CA THR A 357 -40.49 28.11 47.08
C THR A 357 -39.50 28.64 45.99
N SER A 358 -39.31 29.91 45.57
CA SER A 358 -39.84 31.27 45.88
C SER A 358 -39.57 32.26 44.72
N SER A 359 -40.07 33.50 44.80
CA SER A 359 -39.69 34.69 43.99
C SER A 359 -39.91 35.97 44.86
N PRO A 360 -39.56 37.26 44.52
CA PRO A 360 -39.91 38.01 43.29
C PRO A 360 -38.79 39.04 42.82
N PRO A 361 -39.04 40.21 42.15
CA PRO A 361 -39.22 40.29 40.68
C PRO A 361 -38.66 41.56 39.92
N ARG A 362 -38.86 41.61 38.57
CA ARG A 362 -38.96 42.81 37.65
C ARG A 362 -37.68 43.65 37.41
N HIS A 363 -37.32 44.12 36.21
CA HIS A 363 -38.05 44.82 35.11
C HIS A 363 -37.67 44.26 33.70
N GLY A 364 -38.38 44.49 32.57
CA GLY A 364 -38.45 45.71 31.73
C GLY A 364 -37.22 45.82 30.78
N SER A 365 -37.29 46.02 29.45
CA SER A 365 -38.41 46.38 28.53
C SER A 365 -38.11 45.97 27.05
N ARG A 366 -39.07 46.21 26.12
CA ARG A 366 -38.99 46.05 24.64
C ARG A 366 -38.87 47.46 23.99
N PRO A 367 -38.50 47.66 22.70
CA PRO A 367 -39.45 47.40 21.60
C PRO A 367 -38.87 47.03 20.20
N THR A 368 -39.83 46.87 19.28
CA THR A 368 -39.91 46.42 17.88
C THR A 368 -39.13 47.14 16.76
N SER A 369 -38.70 46.35 15.77
CA SER A 369 -39.05 46.50 14.34
C SER A 369 -38.98 45.10 13.65
N THR A 370 -39.69 44.71 12.57
CA THR A 370 -40.81 45.25 11.78
C THR A 370 -40.50 45.98 10.46
N ALA A 371 -40.56 45.25 9.34
CA ALA A 371 -40.82 45.68 7.94
C ALA A 371 -41.35 44.46 7.14
N ALA A 372 -42.09 44.66 6.02
CA ALA A 372 -42.85 43.57 5.37
C ALA A 372 -42.87 43.58 3.83
N ALA A 373 -42.85 42.35 3.28
CA ALA A 373 -43.56 41.82 2.10
C ALA A 373 -43.63 42.57 0.75
N THR A 374 -43.26 41.84 -0.31
CA THR A 374 -43.89 41.90 -1.66
C THR A 374 -43.98 40.45 -2.20
N THR A 375 -44.95 40.13 -3.08
CA THR A 375 -45.36 38.74 -3.35
C THR A 375 -45.48 38.36 -4.84
N GLY A 376 -44.87 37.22 -5.21
CA GLY A 376 -45.25 36.38 -6.37
C GLY A 376 -44.73 36.82 -7.75
N PRO A 377 -45.02 36.05 -8.82
CA PRO A 377 -45.85 34.83 -8.86
C PRO A 377 -45.16 33.55 -9.38
N SER A 378 -45.77 32.41 -9.05
CA SER A 378 -45.75 31.14 -9.80
C SER A 378 -47.20 30.91 -10.33
N PRO A 379 -47.55 29.94 -11.20
CA PRO A 379 -46.85 28.70 -11.60
C PRO A 379 -46.79 28.56 -13.15
N PRO A 380 -47.16 27.47 -13.89
CA PRO A 380 -48.02 26.31 -13.60
C PRO A 380 -47.27 24.97 -13.35
N ALA A 381 -47.97 24.01 -12.76
CA ALA A 381 -47.59 22.59 -12.73
C ALA A 381 -48.54 21.77 -13.63
N GLY A 382 -48.10 20.62 -14.15
CA GLY A 382 -48.93 19.76 -15.00
C GLY A 382 -48.50 18.30 -15.05
N LEU A 383 -49.41 17.41 -14.62
CA LEU A 383 -49.62 16.00 -15.02
C LEU A 383 -48.38 15.05 -14.99
N SER A 384 -48.22 14.10 -14.06
CA SER A 384 -49.08 12.97 -13.63
C SER A 384 -49.21 11.80 -14.62
N ALA A 385 -48.56 10.65 -14.33
CA ALA A 385 -49.13 9.29 -14.47
C ALA A 385 -48.23 8.12 -13.94
N ARG A 386 -48.50 7.67 -12.70
CA ARG A 386 -48.43 6.28 -12.18
C ARG A 386 -47.13 5.41 -12.28
N PRO A 387 -47.04 4.26 -11.53
CA PRO A 387 -45.79 3.52 -11.36
C PRO A 387 -45.77 2.10 -11.94
N SER A 388 -44.75 1.75 -12.73
CA SER A 388 -44.38 0.36 -13.06
C SER A 388 -42.96 0.28 -13.61
N GLY A 389 -42.06 -0.47 -12.97
CA GLY A 389 -40.64 -0.47 -13.37
C GLY A 389 -39.72 -1.42 -12.60
N ARG A 390 -40.11 -2.69 -12.39
CA ARG A 390 -39.18 -3.72 -11.88
C ARG A 390 -38.16 -4.09 -12.96
N ILE A 391 -37.07 -3.33 -13.08
CA ILE A 391 -35.91 -3.77 -13.84
C ILE A 391 -35.16 -4.85 -13.04
N ARG A 392 -35.53 -6.11 -13.28
CA ARG A 392 -34.64 -7.24 -13.01
C ARG A 392 -33.56 -7.26 -14.11
N VAL A 393 -32.38 -6.70 -13.84
CA VAL A 393 -31.18 -7.19 -14.53
C VAL A 393 -30.83 -8.53 -13.92
N GLY A 394 -31.27 -9.61 -14.56
CA GLY A 394 -30.85 -10.96 -14.21
C GLY A 394 -29.45 -11.22 -14.75
N VAL A 395 -28.40 -10.95 -13.98
CA VAL A 395 -27.06 -11.48 -14.29
C VAL A 395 -27.14 -12.99 -14.10
N GLY A 396 -27.10 -13.72 -15.22
CA GLY A 396 -27.33 -15.16 -15.22
C GLY A 396 -26.21 -15.94 -14.55
N ARG A 397 -26.58 -16.97 -13.77
CA ARG A 397 -25.67 -18.10 -13.52
C ARG A 397 -25.43 -18.84 -14.83
N MET A 398 -24.41 -18.44 -15.59
CA MET A 398 -23.72 -19.35 -16.50
C MET A 398 -22.55 -19.99 -15.77
N GLY A 399 -22.84 -21.08 -15.07
CA GLY A 399 -21.81 -22.00 -14.65
C GLY A 399 -21.37 -22.81 -15.86
N CYS A 400 -20.19 -22.52 -16.40
CA CYS A 400 -19.43 -23.47 -17.20
C CYS A 400 -18.10 -23.70 -16.46
N GLY A 401 -17.70 -24.92 -16.10
CA GLY A 401 -18.27 -26.20 -16.52
C GLY A 401 -17.20 -27.20 -16.94
N ILE A 402 -15.98 -27.11 -16.41
CA ILE A 402 -14.96 -28.12 -16.62
C ILE A 402 -15.38 -29.39 -15.87
N THR A 403 -16.08 -30.25 -16.60
CA THR A 403 -16.55 -31.55 -16.13
C THR A 403 -15.38 -32.45 -15.75
N TRP A 404 -15.50 -33.17 -14.65
CA TRP A 404 -14.69 -34.36 -14.37
C TRP A 404 -14.81 -35.36 -15.54
N ARG A 405 -13.77 -35.50 -16.37
CA ARG A 405 -13.66 -36.60 -17.34
C ARG A 405 -12.83 -37.74 -16.75
N ARG A 406 -13.53 -38.81 -16.36
CA ARG A 406 -12.98 -39.98 -15.66
C ARG A 406 -12.56 -41.09 -16.63
N TRP A 407 -11.37 -40.95 -17.23
CA TRP A 407 -10.68 -42.00 -18.00
C TRP A 407 -9.16 -41.84 -17.81
N ARG A 408 -8.35 -42.89 -17.67
CA ARG A 408 -8.61 -44.34 -17.50
C ARG A 408 -7.45 -44.92 -16.66
N TRP A 409 -7.68 -45.97 -15.88
CA TRP A 409 -6.60 -46.66 -15.17
C TRP A 409 -5.63 -47.34 -16.15
N TRP A 410 -4.33 -47.31 -15.84
CA TRP A 410 -3.36 -48.31 -16.31
C TRP A 410 -2.56 -48.86 -15.12
N ARG A 411 -2.88 -50.09 -14.74
CA ARG A 411 -2.00 -51.02 -14.01
C ARG A 411 -2.06 -52.35 -14.76
N GLY A 412 -0.91 -52.99 -14.97
CA GLY A 412 -0.84 -54.43 -15.23
C GLY A 412 -0.10 -54.83 -16.51
N ALA A 413 0.70 -55.89 -16.37
CA ALA A 413 1.49 -56.60 -17.38
C ALA A 413 2.67 -55.78 -17.99
N ARG A 414 3.93 -56.19 -17.83
CA ARG A 414 4.50 -57.36 -17.11
C ARG A 414 5.60 -56.92 -16.15
#